data_AF-E1WW37-F1
#
_entry.id   AF-E1WW37-F1
#
_cell.length_a   1.000
_cell.length_b   1.000
_cell.length_c   1.000
_cell.angle_alpha   90.00
_cell.angle_beta   90.00
_cell.angle_gamma   90.00
#
_symmetry.space_group_name_H-M   'P 1'
#
loop_
_entity.id
_entity.type
_entity.pdbx_description
1 polymer ?
#
loop_
_entity_poly.entity_id
_entity_poly.type
_entity_poly.pdbx_seq_one_letter_code
_entity_poly.pdbx_strand_id
1 'polypeptide(L)'
;MELFTFIPYFLLLEREESDRNTLANANTEFIREVYELQRVEKDVTLVFFQLQYLSCKLVILREHYRTAQKEHLPCYAYIIGTLEYLKGLLDRCRFIHKCGSAIAPACLPTTEGDPPVCWTAEVICLMELLYACHELKMFNGGEVTLGRVVEYVCHVLGVNVKNASSYYARMRRRKAGDRTYFIDRLREVLLKRMEDDDEGHRRRNR
;
A
#
# COMPACT_ATOMS: atom_id res chain seq x y z
N MET A 1 3.28 18.58 17.44
CA MET A 1 2.46 18.37 16.23
C MET A 1 1.60 19.61 16.04
N GLU A 2 2.07 20.55 15.23
CA GLU A 2 1.23 21.67 14.78
C GLU A 2 0.26 21.15 13.72
N LEU A 3 -0.83 20.56 14.19
CA LEU A 3 -1.99 20.34 13.34
C LEU A 3 -2.56 21.74 13.04
N PHE A 4 -2.84 22.04 11.78
CA PHE A 4 -3.57 23.21 11.29
C PHE A 4 -2.76 24.46 10.90
N THR A 5 -1.92 24.35 9.87
CA THR A 5 -1.42 25.52 9.12
C THR A 5 -2.43 26.10 8.13
N PHE A 6 -3.45 25.33 7.74
CA PHE A 6 -4.41 25.71 6.68
C PHE A 6 -5.47 26.76 7.07
N ILE A 7 -5.40 27.31 8.28
CA ILE A 7 -6.39 28.25 8.85
C ILE A 7 -6.60 29.50 7.95
N PRO A 8 -5.56 30.13 7.38
CA PRO A 8 -5.73 31.36 6.59
C PRO A 8 -6.63 31.19 5.36
N TYR A 9 -6.54 30.06 4.65
CA TYR A 9 -7.33 29.84 3.44
C TYR A 9 -8.82 29.61 3.76
N PHE A 10 -9.13 28.78 4.77
CA PHE A 10 -10.53 28.54 5.16
C PHE A 10 -11.21 29.80 5.69
N LEU A 11 -10.49 30.63 6.45
CA LEU A 11 -11.03 31.92 6.92
C LEU A 11 -11.38 32.86 5.76
N LEU A 12 -10.59 32.85 4.68
CA LEU A 12 -10.87 33.66 3.50
C LEU A 12 -12.06 33.12 2.69
N LEU A 13 -12.25 31.80 2.65
CA LEU A 13 -13.42 31.19 2.00
C LEU A 13 -14.72 31.43 2.78
N GLU A 14 -14.63 31.57 4.10
CA GLU A 14 -15.76 31.96 4.95
C GLU A 14 -16.16 33.43 4.79
N ARG A 15 -15.25 34.28 4.29
CA ARG A 15 -15.51 35.70 4.01
C ARG A 15 -16.04 35.89 2.59
N GLU A 16 -17.22 36.47 2.48
CA GLU A 16 -17.93 36.68 1.21
C GLU A 16 -17.30 37.74 0.30
N GLU A 17 -16.53 38.67 0.88
CA GLU A 17 -15.94 39.84 0.20
C GLU A 17 -14.47 39.65 -0.22
N SER A 18 -13.92 38.44 -0.10
CA SER A 18 -12.52 38.18 -0.43
C SER A 18 -12.24 38.45 -1.91
N ASP A 19 -11.23 39.30 -2.20
CA ASP A 19 -10.87 39.63 -3.58
C ASP A 19 -10.23 38.41 -4.29
N ARG A 20 -10.37 38.36 -5.62
CA ARG A 20 -9.89 37.22 -6.42
C ARG A 20 -8.38 36.99 -6.32
N ASN A 21 -7.58 38.04 -6.15
CA ASN A 21 -6.12 37.91 -6.10
C ASN A 21 -5.70 37.32 -4.75
N THR A 22 -6.30 37.79 -3.67
CA THR A 22 -6.09 37.22 -2.32
C THR A 22 -6.54 35.77 -2.25
N LEU A 23 -7.70 35.43 -2.82
CA LEU A 23 -8.17 34.04 -2.91
C LEU A 23 -7.24 33.15 -3.74
N ALA A 24 -6.73 33.64 -4.88
CA ALA A 24 -5.79 32.90 -5.72
C ALA A 24 -4.47 32.61 -4.99
N ASN A 25 -3.93 33.62 -4.31
CA ASN A 25 -2.70 33.49 -3.53
C ASN A 25 -2.89 32.51 -2.38
N ALA A 26 -3.97 32.65 -1.62
CA ALA A 26 -4.26 31.76 -0.49
C ALA A 26 -4.53 30.31 -0.93
N ASN A 27 -5.18 30.10 -2.08
CA ASN A 27 -5.35 28.77 -2.67
C ASN A 27 -3.99 28.16 -3.07
N THR A 28 -3.11 28.96 -3.69
CA THR A 28 -1.77 28.49 -4.08
C THR A 28 -0.96 28.06 -2.86
N GLU A 29 -1.01 28.85 -1.79
CA GLU A 29 -0.37 28.53 -0.52
C GLU A 29 -0.97 27.28 0.13
N PHE A 30 -2.29 27.16 0.13
CA PHE A 30 -2.98 25.96 0.59
C PHE A 30 -2.53 24.70 -0.17
N ILE A 31 -2.49 24.75 -1.50
CA ILE A 31 -2.02 23.64 -2.34
C ILE A 31 -0.57 23.28 -2.00
N ARG A 32 0.29 24.27 -1.81
CA ARG A 32 1.69 24.08 -1.41
C ARG A 32 1.79 23.38 -0.06
N GLU A 33 1.03 23.82 0.94
CA GLU A 33 1.02 23.17 2.25
C GLU A 33 0.48 21.74 2.20
N VAL A 34 -0.56 21.47 1.39
CA VAL A 34 -1.08 20.11 1.19
C VAL A 34 -0.02 19.23 0.53
N TYR A 35 0.71 19.76 -0.44
CA TYR A 35 1.82 19.06 -1.07
C TYR A 35 2.96 18.76 -0.09
N GLU A 36 3.35 19.75 0.72
CA GLU A 36 4.41 19.58 1.74
C GLU A 36 4.01 18.58 2.81
N LEU A 37 2.74 18.58 3.25
CA LEU A 37 2.19 17.58 4.16
C LEU A 37 2.37 16.17 3.59
N GLN A 38 2.01 15.96 2.32
CA GLN A 38 2.18 14.67 1.64
C GLN A 38 3.66 14.27 1.45
N ARG A 39 4.57 15.24 1.41
CA ARG A 39 6.01 15.00 1.22
C ARG A 39 6.71 14.65 2.54
N VAL A 40 6.36 15.33 3.62
CA VAL A 40 7.03 15.22 4.92
C VAL A 40 6.44 14.08 5.76
N GLU A 41 5.12 13.90 5.72
CA GLU A 41 4.45 12.87 6.52
C GLU A 41 4.56 11.49 5.85
N LYS A 42 5.11 10.52 6.58
CA LYS A 42 5.31 9.15 6.10
C LYS A 42 4.09 8.27 6.36
N ASP A 43 3.27 8.62 7.36
CA ASP A 43 2.04 7.90 7.64
C ASP A 43 0.91 8.30 6.68
N VAL A 44 0.71 7.46 5.65
CA VAL A 44 -0.34 7.65 4.63
C VAL A 44 -1.74 7.63 5.23
N THR A 45 -1.94 6.95 6.37
CA THR A 45 -3.23 6.91 7.08
C THR A 45 -3.52 8.25 7.73
N LEU A 46 -2.51 8.86 8.34
CA LEU A 46 -2.62 10.19 8.93
C LEU A 46 -2.90 11.25 7.86
N VAL A 47 -2.17 11.21 6.74
CA VAL A 47 -2.42 12.08 5.57
C VAL A 47 -3.85 11.91 5.06
N PHE A 48 -4.33 10.67 4.94
CA PHE A 48 -5.71 10.39 4.50
C PHE A 48 -6.75 11.03 5.43
N PHE A 49 -6.63 10.85 6.74
CA PHE A 49 -7.58 11.44 7.69
C PHE A 49 -7.56 12.96 7.68
N GLN A 50 -6.40 13.58 7.50
CA GLN A 50 -6.27 15.03 7.38
C GLN A 50 -6.93 15.56 6.09
N LEU A 51 -6.67 14.94 4.94
CA LEU A 51 -7.34 15.32 3.68
C LEU A 51 -8.85 15.11 3.74
N GLN A 52 -9.30 14.05 4.42
CA GLN A 52 -10.72 13.76 4.62
C GLN A 52 -11.37 14.82 5.51
N TYR A 53 -10.71 15.23 6.59
CA TYR A 53 -11.16 16.32 7.45
C TYR A 53 -11.32 17.64 6.69
N LEU A 54 -10.31 18.02 5.89
CA LEU A 54 -10.36 19.24 5.07
C LEU A 54 -11.51 19.18 4.04
N SER A 55 -11.71 18.03 3.41
CA SER A 55 -12.81 17.80 2.47
C SER A 55 -14.17 17.95 3.14
N CYS A 56 -14.34 17.37 4.34
CA CYS A 56 -15.57 17.52 5.12
C CYS A 56 -15.86 18.99 5.44
N LYS A 57 -14.85 19.76 5.88
CA LYS A 57 -15.04 21.20 6.13
C LYS A 57 -15.50 21.96 4.89
N LEU A 58 -14.90 21.69 3.72
CA LEU A 58 -15.28 22.35 2.48
C LEU A 58 -16.68 21.95 1.98
N VAL A 59 -17.10 20.69 2.18
CA VAL A 59 -18.46 20.25 1.86
C VAL A 59 -19.48 21.02 2.70
N ILE A 60 -19.23 21.16 4.01
CA ILE A 60 -20.11 21.94 4.91
C ILE A 60 -20.19 23.40 4.43
N LEU A 61 -19.04 24.01 4.11
CA LEU A 61 -18.99 25.38 3.63
C LEU A 61 -19.71 25.56 2.28
N ARG A 62 -19.56 24.61 1.34
CA ARG A 62 -20.30 24.61 0.07
C ARG A 62 -21.81 24.62 0.31
N GLU A 63 -22.31 23.74 1.18
CA GLU A 63 -23.76 23.65 1.45
C GLU A 63 -24.31 24.91 2.11
N HIS A 64 -23.50 25.60 2.93
CA HIS A 64 -23.86 26.90 3.48
C HIS A 64 -24.10 27.94 2.36
N TYR A 65 -23.17 28.06 1.41
CA TYR A 65 -23.31 28.97 0.26
C TYR A 65 -24.48 28.59 -0.66
N ARG A 66 -24.74 27.29 -0.87
CA ARG A 66 -25.90 26.82 -1.66
C ARG A 66 -27.21 27.22 -1.02
N THR A 67 -27.34 27.00 0.28
CA THR A 67 -28.57 27.30 1.04
C THR A 67 -28.82 28.81 1.11
N ALA A 68 -27.76 29.60 1.21
CA ALA A 68 -27.81 31.06 1.16
C ALA A 68 -27.99 31.63 -0.26
N GLN A 69 -28.03 30.79 -1.31
CA GLN A 69 -28.10 31.19 -2.72
C GLN A 69 -26.93 32.10 -3.18
N LYS A 70 -25.74 31.89 -2.60
CA LYS A 70 -24.53 32.68 -2.84
C LYS A 70 -23.52 32.03 -3.78
N GLU A 71 -23.99 31.12 -4.65
CA GLU A 71 -23.14 30.35 -5.58
C GLU A 71 -22.41 31.23 -6.62
N HIS A 72 -22.89 32.46 -6.82
CA HIS A 72 -22.29 33.45 -7.72
C HIS A 72 -21.00 34.08 -7.17
N LEU A 73 -20.72 33.93 -5.86
CA LEU A 73 -19.54 34.53 -5.24
C LEU A 73 -18.25 33.79 -5.66
N PRO A 74 -17.12 34.51 -5.83
CA PRO A 74 -15.84 33.91 -6.20
C PRO A 74 -15.42 32.78 -5.26
N CYS A 75 -15.63 32.93 -3.95
CA CYS A 75 -15.31 31.91 -2.94
C CYS A 75 -15.94 30.55 -3.26
N TYR A 76 -17.15 30.54 -3.81
CA TYR A 76 -17.84 29.30 -4.17
C TYR A 76 -17.07 28.52 -5.24
N ALA A 77 -16.56 29.19 -6.29
CA ALA A 77 -15.75 28.54 -7.31
C ALA A 77 -14.46 27.94 -6.74
N TYR A 78 -13.81 28.63 -5.79
CA TYR A 78 -12.63 28.12 -5.09
C TYR A 78 -12.95 26.92 -4.20
N ILE A 79 -14.08 26.94 -3.47
CA ILE A 79 -14.55 25.79 -2.67
C ILE A 79 -14.72 24.56 -3.57
N ILE A 80 -15.41 24.71 -4.71
CA ILE A 80 -15.60 23.60 -5.66
C ILE A 80 -14.26 23.11 -6.22
N GLY A 81 -13.40 24.02 -6.65
CA GLY A 81 -12.08 23.68 -7.19
C GLY A 81 -11.21 22.94 -6.18
N THR A 82 -11.16 23.41 -4.93
CA THR A 82 -10.40 22.75 -3.88
C THR A 82 -11.01 21.39 -3.51
N LEU A 83 -12.34 21.26 -3.50
CA LEU A 83 -13.00 19.97 -3.28
C LEU A 83 -12.61 18.94 -4.35
N GLU A 84 -12.59 19.32 -5.63
CA GLU A 84 -12.19 18.40 -6.71
C GLU A 84 -10.71 18.04 -6.62
N TYR A 85 -9.86 19.00 -6.27
CA TYR A 85 -8.44 18.75 -5.99
C TYR A 85 -8.24 17.74 -4.85
N LEU A 86 -8.87 17.96 -3.69
CA LEU A 86 -8.76 17.06 -2.53
C LEU A 86 -9.35 15.69 -2.82
N LYS A 87 -10.45 15.62 -3.57
CA LYS A 87 -11.04 14.36 -4.02
C LYS A 87 -10.06 13.56 -4.88
N GLY A 88 -9.37 14.21 -5.83
CA GLY A 88 -8.30 13.57 -6.61
C GLY A 88 -7.17 13.02 -5.73
N LEU A 89 -6.77 13.76 -4.70
CA LEU A 89 -5.77 13.29 -3.73
C LEU A 89 -6.28 12.14 -2.86
N LEU A 90 -7.52 12.20 -2.38
CA LEU A 90 -8.16 11.15 -1.59
C LEU A 90 -8.38 9.88 -2.40
N ASP A 91 -8.68 10.00 -3.69
CA ASP A 91 -8.77 8.88 -4.62
C ASP A 91 -7.39 8.25 -4.82
N ARG A 92 -6.33 9.05 -4.88
CA ARG A 92 -4.95 8.57 -4.90
C ARG A 92 -4.57 7.88 -3.57
N CYS A 93 -4.93 8.44 -2.42
CA CYS A 93 -4.69 7.82 -1.11
C CYS A 93 -5.50 6.51 -0.96
N ARG A 94 -6.76 6.48 -1.40
CA ARG A 94 -7.56 5.25 -1.45
C ARG A 94 -6.99 4.26 -2.44
N PHE A 95 -6.47 4.69 -3.58
CA PHE A 95 -5.77 3.82 -4.51
C PHE A 95 -4.51 3.26 -3.85
N ILE A 96 -3.71 4.07 -3.15
CA ILE A 96 -2.52 3.64 -2.41
C ILE A 96 -2.89 2.74 -1.21
N HIS A 97 -4.05 2.91 -0.58
CA HIS A 97 -4.52 2.10 0.55
C HIS A 97 -5.27 0.85 0.09
N LYS A 98 -5.91 0.87 -1.08
CA LYS A 98 -6.63 -0.26 -1.70
C LYS A 98 -5.70 -1.13 -2.52
N CYS A 99 -4.71 -0.53 -3.18
CA CYS A 99 -3.44 -1.18 -3.42
C CYS A 99 -2.88 -1.56 -2.06
N GLY A 100 -2.61 -0.72 -1.07
CA GLY A 100 -2.03 -1.13 0.21
C GLY A 100 -2.66 -2.35 0.92
N SER A 101 -3.98 -2.52 0.83
CA SER A 101 -4.75 -3.65 1.37
C SER A 101 -4.96 -4.79 0.36
N ALA A 102 -4.69 -4.60 -0.93
CA ALA A 102 -4.66 -5.67 -1.94
C ALA A 102 -3.25 -5.95 -2.50
N ILE A 103 -2.27 -5.07 -2.28
CA ILE A 103 -0.94 -4.76 -2.88
C ILE A 103 -0.27 -3.57 -2.09
N ALA A 104 0.26 -3.76 -0.88
CA ALA A 104 1.31 -2.86 -0.39
C ALA A 104 2.68 -3.45 -0.76
N PRO A 105 3.34 -2.97 -1.82
CA PRO A 105 4.79 -2.98 -1.93
C PRO A 105 5.28 -1.69 -1.25
N ALA A 106 5.37 -1.72 0.07
CA ALA A 106 6.21 -0.79 0.80
C ALA A 106 7.25 -1.67 1.47
N CYS A 107 8.51 -1.41 1.12
CA CYS A 107 9.72 -1.97 1.68
C CYS A 107 9.47 -2.63 3.04
N LEU A 108 9.72 -3.94 3.14
CA LEU A 108 10.22 -4.46 4.40
C LEU A 108 11.33 -3.48 4.81
N PRO A 109 11.29 -2.88 6.01
CA PRO A 109 12.42 -2.12 6.48
C PRO A 109 13.58 -3.10 6.50
N THR A 110 14.41 -3.05 5.47
CA THR A 110 15.81 -3.36 5.64
C THR A 110 16.21 -2.33 6.67
N THR A 111 16.43 -2.81 7.89
CA THR A 111 17.28 -2.15 8.89
C THR A 111 18.32 -1.38 8.10
N GLU A 112 18.31 -0.05 8.20
CA GLU A 112 19.17 0.82 7.38
C GLU A 112 20.61 0.26 7.42
N GLY A 113 21.02 -0.42 6.35
CA GLY A 113 22.31 -1.13 6.27
C GLY A 113 22.28 -2.56 5.70
N ASP A 114 21.18 -3.30 5.80
CA ASP A 114 21.16 -4.70 5.34
C ASP A 114 20.75 -4.83 3.85
N PRO A 115 21.38 -5.74 3.08
CA PRO A 115 20.97 -5.99 1.69
C PRO A 115 19.57 -6.63 1.62
N PRO A 116 18.81 -6.38 0.54
CA PRO A 116 17.48 -6.97 0.36
C PRO A 116 17.56 -8.49 0.26
N VAL A 117 16.58 -9.18 0.84
CA VAL A 117 16.44 -10.63 0.73
C VAL A 117 15.92 -11.00 -0.66
N CYS A 118 16.76 -11.64 -1.46
CA CYS A 118 16.44 -12.07 -2.82
C CYS A 118 16.28 -13.60 -2.89
N TRP A 119 15.34 -14.08 -3.71
CA TRP A 119 15.27 -15.50 -4.04
C TRP A 119 16.30 -15.87 -5.10
N THR A 120 17.16 -16.82 -4.78
CA THR A 120 18.31 -17.20 -5.63
C THR A 120 18.16 -18.58 -6.28
N ALA A 121 17.21 -19.40 -5.82
CA ALA A 121 16.95 -20.70 -6.42
C ALA A 121 16.12 -20.57 -7.71
N GLU A 122 15.94 -21.69 -8.43
CA GLU A 122 15.13 -21.67 -9.66
C GLU A 122 13.69 -21.21 -9.38
N VAL A 123 13.13 -20.47 -10.34
CA VAL A 123 11.74 -19.98 -10.27
C VAL A 123 10.74 -21.11 -10.07
N ILE A 124 10.99 -22.29 -10.66
CA ILE A 124 10.09 -23.44 -10.52
C ILE A 124 10.00 -23.93 -9.07
N CYS A 125 11.05 -23.78 -8.26
CA CYS A 125 11.06 -24.11 -6.84
C CYS A 125 10.16 -23.14 -6.04
N LEU A 126 10.26 -21.84 -6.33
CA LEU A 126 9.36 -20.85 -5.73
C LEU A 126 7.91 -21.12 -6.12
N MET A 127 7.66 -21.41 -7.39
CA MET A 127 6.31 -21.73 -7.87
C MET A 127 5.75 -22.97 -7.18
N GLU A 128 6.55 -24.01 -6.98
CA GLU A 128 6.14 -25.23 -6.26
C GLU A 128 5.61 -24.93 -4.85
N LEU A 129 6.34 -24.09 -4.10
CA LEU A 129 5.88 -23.59 -2.79
C LEU A 129 4.58 -22.81 -2.90
N LEU A 130 4.51 -21.84 -3.80
CA LEU A 130 3.35 -20.95 -3.92
C LEU A 130 2.08 -21.71 -4.31
N TYR A 131 2.19 -22.69 -5.20
CA TYR A 131 1.09 -23.59 -5.54
C TYR A 131 0.63 -24.38 -4.31
N ALA A 132 1.54 -25.05 -3.59
CA ALA A 132 1.18 -25.83 -2.41
C ALA A 132 0.52 -24.96 -1.32
N CYS A 133 1.07 -23.77 -1.06
CA CYS A 133 0.54 -22.83 -0.08
C CYS A 133 -0.83 -22.29 -0.46
N HIS A 134 -1.07 -22.05 -1.76
CA HIS A 134 -2.35 -21.60 -2.27
C HIS A 134 -3.43 -22.70 -2.19
N GLU A 135 -3.08 -23.94 -2.53
CA GLU A 135 -3.99 -25.10 -2.41
C GLU A 135 -4.41 -25.33 -0.95
N LEU A 136 -3.48 -25.14 0.00
CA LEU A 136 -3.77 -25.18 1.44
C LEU A 136 -4.49 -23.93 1.98
N LYS A 137 -4.83 -22.96 1.12
CA LYS A 137 -5.58 -21.74 1.49
C LYS A 137 -4.88 -20.90 2.56
N MET A 138 -3.56 -20.91 2.59
CA MET A 138 -2.77 -20.23 3.63
C MET A 138 -2.73 -18.70 3.50
N PHE A 139 -3.21 -18.14 2.39
CA PHE A 139 -3.19 -16.70 2.14
C PHE A 139 -4.58 -16.08 2.24
N ASN A 140 -4.71 -14.96 2.95
CA ASN A 140 -5.94 -14.15 3.07
C ASN A 140 -7.20 -14.98 3.38
N GLY A 141 -7.10 -15.97 4.27
CA GLY A 141 -8.22 -16.86 4.61
C GLY A 141 -8.71 -17.76 3.47
N GLY A 142 -7.93 -17.91 2.39
CA GLY A 142 -8.26 -18.76 1.24
C GLY A 142 -8.91 -18.05 0.06
N GLU A 143 -9.25 -16.77 0.20
CA GLU A 143 -10.03 -16.01 -0.81
C GLU A 143 -9.16 -15.37 -1.91
N VAL A 144 -7.84 -15.42 -1.78
CA VAL A 144 -6.94 -14.79 -2.76
C VAL A 144 -6.68 -15.69 -3.96
N THR A 145 -6.54 -15.10 -5.15
CA THR A 145 -6.16 -15.82 -6.36
C THR A 145 -4.68 -16.15 -6.37
N LEU A 146 -4.31 -17.30 -6.97
CA LEU A 146 -2.91 -17.69 -7.10
C LEU A 146 -2.08 -16.65 -7.85
N GLY A 147 -2.63 -16.08 -8.92
CA GLY A 147 -1.93 -15.05 -9.71
C GLY A 147 -1.52 -13.86 -8.86
N ARG A 148 -2.39 -13.43 -7.94
CA ARG A 148 -2.12 -12.34 -7.00
C ARG A 148 -1.03 -12.70 -5.99
N VAL A 149 -1.06 -13.92 -5.45
CA VAL A 149 -0.01 -14.43 -4.56
C VAL A 149 1.35 -14.46 -5.26
N VAL A 150 1.39 -14.98 -6.50
CA VAL A 150 2.62 -15.08 -7.29
C VAL A 150 3.19 -13.70 -7.59
N GLU A 151 2.37 -12.76 -8.06
CA GLU A 151 2.79 -11.39 -8.34
C GLU A 151 3.40 -10.75 -7.08
N TYR A 152 2.73 -10.87 -5.93
CA TYR A 152 3.19 -10.31 -4.68
C TYR A 152 4.52 -10.92 -4.20
N VAL A 153 4.58 -12.24 -4.06
CA VAL A 153 5.77 -12.91 -3.51
C VAL A 153 6.97 -12.76 -4.45
N CYS A 154 6.76 -12.84 -5.76
CA CYS A 154 7.84 -12.66 -6.73
C CYS A 154 8.39 -11.23 -6.69
N HIS A 155 7.52 -10.22 -6.55
CA HIS A 155 7.95 -8.83 -6.37
C HIS A 155 8.79 -8.66 -5.10
N VAL A 156 8.33 -9.19 -3.95
CA VAL A 156 9.06 -9.09 -2.67
C VAL A 156 10.42 -9.76 -2.74
N LEU A 157 10.53 -10.90 -3.43
CA LEU A 157 11.76 -11.69 -3.52
C LEU A 157 12.65 -11.35 -4.72
N GLY A 158 12.32 -10.32 -5.49
CA GLY A 158 13.11 -9.91 -6.67
C GLY A 158 13.08 -10.89 -7.85
N VAL A 159 12.02 -11.69 -7.98
CA VAL A 159 11.84 -12.67 -9.07
C VAL A 159 10.89 -12.12 -10.13
N ASN A 160 11.23 -12.29 -11.42
CA ASN A 160 10.34 -11.93 -12.52
C ASN A 160 9.67 -13.19 -13.12
N VAL A 161 8.36 -13.29 -13.00
CA VAL A 161 7.57 -14.42 -13.51
C VAL A 161 6.52 -13.94 -14.51
N LYS A 162 6.71 -14.26 -15.79
CA LYS A 162 5.78 -13.89 -16.87
C LYS A 162 4.56 -14.82 -17.00
N ASN A 163 4.70 -16.09 -16.66
CA ASN A 163 3.63 -17.09 -16.83
C ASN A 163 3.65 -18.15 -15.72
N ALA A 164 2.95 -17.86 -14.61
CA ALA A 164 2.80 -18.75 -13.47
C ALA A 164 2.26 -20.15 -13.86
N SER A 165 1.22 -20.20 -14.68
CA SER A 165 0.54 -21.44 -15.10
C SER A 165 1.45 -22.40 -15.85
N SER A 166 2.44 -21.89 -16.59
CA SER A 166 3.40 -22.74 -17.31
C SER A 166 4.27 -23.59 -16.37
N TYR A 167 4.55 -23.10 -15.16
CA TYR A 167 5.36 -23.81 -14.17
C TYR A 167 4.62 -25.01 -13.61
N TYR A 168 3.30 -24.92 -13.42
CA TYR A 168 2.49 -26.06 -13.01
C TYR A 168 2.54 -27.21 -14.03
N ALA A 169 2.42 -26.89 -15.32
CA ALA A 169 2.57 -27.88 -16.38
C ALA A 169 3.98 -28.51 -16.38
N ARG A 170 5.03 -27.73 -16.12
CA ARG A 170 6.41 -28.23 -15.99
C ARG A 170 6.57 -29.19 -14.82
N MET A 171 6.03 -28.86 -13.64
CA MET A 171 6.05 -29.73 -12.46
C MET A 171 5.35 -31.06 -12.73
N ARG A 172 4.18 -31.04 -13.38
CA ARG A 172 3.42 -32.26 -13.74
C ARG A 172 4.15 -33.20 -14.71
N ARG A 173 5.08 -32.67 -15.53
CA ARG A 173 5.88 -33.44 -16.49
C ARG A 173 7.12 -34.10 -15.89
N ARG A 174 7.48 -33.78 -14.64
CA ARG A 174 8.56 -34.47 -13.93
C ARG A 174 8.20 -35.96 -13.71
N LYS A 175 9.21 -36.79 -13.45
CA LYS A 175 9.02 -38.20 -13.09
C LYS A 175 8.07 -38.30 -11.89
N ALA A 176 7.27 -39.35 -11.80
CA ALA A 176 6.15 -39.43 -10.85
C ALA A 176 6.56 -39.16 -9.38
N GLY A 177 7.75 -39.62 -8.96
CA GLY A 177 8.30 -39.36 -7.62
C GLY A 177 8.96 -37.99 -7.42
N ASP A 178 9.21 -37.23 -8.48
CA ASP A 178 9.95 -35.96 -8.43
C ASP A 178 9.04 -34.75 -8.69
N ARG A 179 7.71 -34.95 -8.74
CA ARG A 179 6.76 -33.87 -9.07
C ARG A 179 6.82 -32.73 -8.06
N THR A 180 7.02 -33.05 -6.78
CA THR A 180 7.14 -32.14 -5.63
C THR A 180 8.53 -32.18 -4.99
N TYR A 181 9.56 -32.39 -5.81
CA TYR A 181 10.94 -32.56 -5.36
C TYR A 181 11.43 -31.45 -4.41
N PHE A 182 11.07 -30.19 -4.66
CA PHE A 182 11.55 -29.08 -3.84
C PHE A 182 10.92 -29.10 -2.45
N ILE A 183 9.62 -29.38 -2.35
CA ILE A 183 8.92 -29.50 -1.07
C ILE A 183 9.47 -30.68 -0.26
N ASP A 184 9.68 -31.83 -0.91
CA ASP A 184 10.25 -33.01 -0.27
C ASP A 184 11.64 -32.69 0.30
N ARG A 185 12.47 -32.00 -0.49
CA ARG A 185 13.81 -31.57 -0.07
C ARG A 185 13.78 -30.57 1.09
N LEU A 186 12.84 -29.62 1.10
CA LEU A 186 12.68 -28.67 2.20
C LEU A 186 12.33 -29.38 3.50
N ARG A 187 11.41 -30.35 3.45
CA ARG A 187 11.05 -31.17 4.62
C ARG A 187 12.26 -31.93 5.15
N GLU A 188 13.00 -32.61 4.29
CA GLU A 188 14.20 -33.36 4.68
C GLU A 188 15.24 -32.49 5.40
N VAL A 189 15.58 -31.33 4.80
CA VAL A 189 16.60 -30.44 5.35
C VAL A 189 16.17 -29.83 6.68
N LEU A 190 14.89 -29.47 6.81
CA LEU A 190 14.36 -28.91 8.06
C LEU A 190 14.33 -29.94 9.19
N LEU A 191 13.88 -31.18 8.92
CA LEU A 191 13.88 -32.26 9.91
C LEU A 191 15.30 -32.58 10.36
N LYS A 192 16.25 -32.69 9.43
CA LYS A 192 17.65 -32.92 9.76
C LYS A 192 18.21 -31.82 10.67
N ARG A 193 17.88 -30.55 10.39
CA ARG A 193 18.32 -29.43 11.23
C ARG A 193 17.80 -29.55 12.67
N MET A 194 16.54 -29.96 12.85
CA MET A 194 15.94 -30.20 14.16
C MET A 194 16.65 -31.35 14.89
N GLU A 195 16.93 -32.46 14.20
CA GLU A 195 17.66 -33.60 14.77
C GLU A 195 19.08 -33.22 15.22
N ASP A 196 19.81 -32.46 14.41
CA ASP A 196 21.15 -31.96 14.72
C ASP A 196 21.13 -31.04 15.95
N ASP A 197 20.13 -30.15 16.03
CA ASP A 197 19.94 -29.26 17.18
C ASP A 197 19.60 -30.05 18.45
N ASP A 198 18.67 -31.00 18.40
CA ASP A 198 18.28 -31.87 19.53
C ASP A 198 19.46 -32.69 20.06
N GLU A 199 20.24 -33.29 19.16
CA GLU A 199 21.44 -34.04 19.54
C GLU A 199 22.50 -33.14 20.17
N GLY A 200 22.66 -31.91 19.66
CA GLY A 200 23.50 -30.89 20.27
C GLY A 200 23.06 -30.48 21.68
N HIS A 201 21.76 -30.47 21.97
CA HIS A 201 21.24 -30.22 23.33
C HIS A 201 21.49 -31.41 24.26
N ARG A 202 21.26 -32.64 23.80
CA ARG A 202 21.53 -33.86 24.60
C ARG A 202 23.00 -33.97 25.01
N ARG A 203 23.92 -33.59 24.13
CA ARG A 203 25.37 -33.59 24.42
C ARG A 203 25.78 -32.51 25.41
N ARG A 204 25.11 -31.35 25.41
CA ARG A 204 25.37 -30.24 26.34
C ARG A 204 24.82 -30.48 27.75
N ASN A 205 23.76 -31.29 27.86
CA ASN A 205 23.09 -31.63 29.11
C ASN A 205 23.53 -32.97 29.71
N ARG A 206 24.60 -33.58 29.18
CA ARG A 206 25.29 -34.75 29.74
C ARG A 206 26.59 -34.31 30.41
#